data_AF-A0A6M8W0S0-F1
#
_entry.id   AF-A0A6M8W0S0-F1
#
_cell.length_a   1.000
_cell.length_b   1.000
_cell.length_c   1.000
_cell.angle_alpha   90.00
_cell.angle_beta   90.00
_cell.angle_gamma   90.00
#
_symmetry.space_group_name_H-M   'P 1'
#
loop_
_entity.id
_entity.type
_entity.pdbx_description
1 polymer ?
#
loop_
_entity_poly.entity_id
_entity_poly.type
_entity_poly.pdbx_seq_one_letter_code
_entity_poly.pdbx_strand_id
1 'polypeptide(L)'
;MPSQTKLDNHMIMAAVQGKDDDLREQVRMGANPRAYKDVALQAAAGKGYTSTVLLLLEMGLDIHAQEDEALKCAAKNDHEETVGVLILHGANFAALPEDQQEKYRHLVPKTREELRAEQNTAVRVRQTSLRNFIRHRR
;
A
#
# COMPACT_ATOMS: atom_id res chain seq x y z
N MET A 1 -25.69 12.17 24.41
CA MET A 1 -24.92 11.93 23.15
C MET A 1 -23.45 12.04 23.47
N PRO A 2 -22.61 11.04 23.14
CA PRO A 2 -21.17 11.17 23.31
C PRO A 2 -20.66 12.38 22.51
N SER A 3 -19.80 13.20 23.11
CA SER A 3 -19.15 14.32 22.43
C SER A 3 -18.31 13.81 21.27
N GLN A 4 -18.23 14.55 20.15
CA GLN A 4 -17.49 14.16 18.95
C GLN A 4 -16.05 13.69 19.28
N THR A 5 -15.34 14.44 20.12
CA THR A 5 -13.99 14.13 20.61
C THR A 5 -13.87 12.78 21.32
N LYS A 6 -14.93 12.31 21.97
CA LYS A 6 -14.94 11.00 22.64
C LYS A 6 -15.08 9.85 21.65
N LEU A 7 -15.86 10.03 20.58
CA LEU A 7 -15.94 9.08 19.48
C LEU A 7 -14.61 9.01 18.73
N ASP A 8 -13.99 10.16 18.48
CA ASP A 8 -12.72 10.25 17.76
C ASP A 8 -11.57 9.55 18.50
N ASN A 9 -11.39 9.82 19.80
CA ASN A 9 -10.37 9.15 20.61
C ASN A 9 -10.60 7.63 20.71
N HIS A 10 -11.85 7.21 20.79
CA HIS A 10 -12.20 5.80 20.86
C HIS A 10 -11.92 5.10 19.51
N MET A 11 -12.03 5.82 18.39
CA MET A 11 -11.68 5.31 17.05
C MET A 11 -10.18 5.05 16.90
N ILE A 12 -9.36 5.97 17.40
CA ILE A 12 -7.91 5.78 17.44
C ILE A 12 -7.57 4.56 18.31
N MET A 13 -8.19 4.42 19.48
CA MET A 13 -7.95 3.29 20.37
C MET A 13 -8.40 1.96 19.76
N ALA A 14 -9.50 1.91 19.01
CA ALA A 14 -9.95 0.73 18.30
C ALA A 14 -8.95 0.33 17.20
N ALA A 15 -8.46 1.28 16.40
CA ALA A 15 -7.42 1.03 15.39
C ALA A 15 -6.10 0.57 16.02
N VAL A 16 -5.70 1.18 17.14
CA VAL A 16 -4.52 0.81 17.93
C VAL A 16 -4.67 -0.60 18.54
N GLN A 17 -5.90 -1.06 18.79
CA GLN A 17 -6.16 -2.40 19.34
C GLN A 17 -6.45 -3.44 18.27
N GLY A 18 -6.60 -3.05 17.00
CA GLY A 18 -6.98 -3.96 15.92
C GLY A 18 -8.43 -4.44 16.02
N LYS A 19 -9.31 -3.63 16.63
CA LYS A 19 -10.71 -3.96 16.83
C LYS A 19 -11.56 -3.44 15.67
N ASP A 20 -11.62 -4.24 14.62
CA ASP A 20 -12.33 -3.89 13.39
C ASP A 20 -13.85 -3.70 13.60
N ASP A 21 -14.44 -4.48 14.52
CA ASP A 21 -15.86 -4.38 14.87
C ASP A 21 -16.19 -3.04 15.55
N ASP A 22 -15.35 -2.60 16.50
CA ASP A 22 -15.49 -1.31 17.18
C ASP A 22 -15.39 -0.16 16.17
N LEU A 23 -14.45 -0.25 15.21
CA LEU A 23 -14.32 0.75 14.13
C LEU A 23 -15.59 0.86 13.29
N ARG A 24 -16.18 -0.28 12.89
CA ARG A 24 -17.44 -0.31 12.13
C ARG A 24 -18.59 0.31 12.91
N GLU A 25 -18.70 -0.01 14.19
CA GLU A 25 -19.75 0.52 15.05
C GLU A 25 -19.60 2.03 15.25
N GLN A 26 -18.38 2.53 15.42
CA GLN A 26 -18.14 3.96 15.59
C GLN A 26 -18.43 4.77 14.33
N VAL A 27 -18.06 4.28 13.16
CA VAL A 27 -18.43 4.92 11.90
C VAL A 27 -19.95 4.93 11.73
N ARG A 28 -20.65 3.86 12.13
CA ARG A 28 -22.12 3.82 12.17
C ARG A 28 -22.71 4.83 13.15
N MET A 29 -22.02 5.11 14.26
CA MET A 29 -22.40 6.13 15.26
C MET A 29 -22.09 7.57 14.81
N GLY A 30 -21.57 7.76 13.59
CA GLY A 30 -21.25 9.07 13.03
C GLY A 30 -19.88 9.60 13.44
N ALA A 31 -18.98 8.74 13.95
CA ALA A 31 -17.57 9.10 14.04
C ALA A 31 -17.09 9.49 12.65
N ASN A 32 -16.36 10.60 12.56
CA ASN A 32 -15.85 11.04 11.28
C ASN A 32 -14.48 10.37 11.06
N PRO A 33 -14.39 9.32 10.22
CA PRO A 33 -13.12 8.67 9.95
C PRO A 33 -12.11 9.69 9.39
N ARG A 34 -12.59 10.81 8.82
CA ARG A 34 -11.74 11.85 8.23
C ARG A 34 -10.97 12.74 9.21
N ALA A 35 -11.38 12.84 10.47
CA ALA A 35 -10.80 13.81 11.39
C ALA A 35 -9.41 13.38 11.93
N TYR A 36 -9.14 12.08 11.98
CA TYR A 36 -7.91 11.50 12.55
C TYR A 36 -7.32 10.37 11.68
N LYS A 37 -7.54 10.44 10.36
CA LYS A 37 -7.16 9.42 9.35
C LYS A 37 -5.72 8.96 9.50
N ASP A 38 -4.83 9.93 9.60
CA ASP A 38 -3.40 9.71 9.51
C ASP A 38 -2.94 8.89 10.71
N VAL A 39 -3.40 9.25 11.91
CA VAL A 39 -3.01 8.61 13.17
C VAL A 39 -3.55 7.18 13.26
N ALA A 40 -4.82 6.97 12.88
CA ALA A 40 -5.42 5.63 12.92
C ALA A 40 -4.76 4.67 11.92
N LEU A 41 -4.54 5.14 10.68
CA LEU A 41 -3.90 4.35 9.63
C LEU A 41 -2.43 4.06 9.96
N GLN A 42 -1.68 5.06 10.44
CA GLN A 42 -0.29 4.89 10.89
C GLN A 42 -0.18 3.90 12.05
N ALA A 43 -1.07 4.00 13.04
CA ALA A 43 -1.07 3.10 14.19
C ALA A 43 -1.38 1.64 13.78
N ALA A 44 -2.39 1.44 12.92
CA ALA A 44 -2.72 0.11 12.41
C ALA A 44 -1.57 -0.47 11.55
N ALA A 45 -1.00 0.34 10.66
CA ALA A 45 0.12 -0.04 9.80
C ALA A 45 1.38 -0.37 10.61
N GLY A 46 1.73 0.47 11.59
CA GLY A 46 2.88 0.25 12.48
C GLY A 46 2.73 -0.92 13.45
N LYS A 47 1.51 -1.46 13.60
CA LYS A 47 1.25 -2.69 14.37
C LYS A 47 1.07 -3.93 13.50
N GLY A 48 1.05 -3.77 12.18
CA GLY A 48 0.83 -4.88 11.25
C GLY A 48 -0.63 -5.35 11.20
N TYR A 49 -1.59 -4.51 11.59
CA TYR A 49 -3.01 -4.87 11.57
C TYR A 49 -3.60 -4.70 10.17
N THR A 50 -3.28 -5.65 9.28
CA THR A 50 -3.70 -5.64 7.88
C THR A 50 -5.21 -5.53 7.70
N SER A 51 -6.01 -6.27 8.48
CA SER A 51 -7.48 -6.21 8.44
C SER A 51 -8.00 -4.80 8.75
N THR A 52 -7.44 -4.16 9.77
CA THR A 52 -7.79 -2.81 10.20
C THR A 52 -7.39 -1.77 9.15
N VAL A 53 -6.21 -1.93 8.54
CA VAL A 53 -5.74 -1.08 7.43
C VAL A 53 -6.69 -1.18 6.23
N LEU A 54 -7.09 -2.39 5.84
CA LEU A 54 -8.06 -2.61 4.77
C LEU A 54 -9.40 -1.94 5.07
N LEU A 55 -9.93 -2.11 6.28
CA LEU A 55 -11.18 -1.51 6.71
C LEU A 55 -11.14 0.02 6.63
N LEU A 56 -10.03 0.61 7.07
CA LEU A 56 -9.80 2.06 6.99
C LEU A 56 -9.71 2.52 5.52
N LEU A 57 -9.04 1.78 4.65
CA LEU A 57 -8.99 2.10 3.22
C LEU A 57 -10.38 2.00 2.56
N GLU A 58 -11.19 1.00 2.92
CA GLU A 58 -12.59 0.87 2.46
C GLU A 58 -13.47 2.05 2.88
N MET A 59 -13.16 2.70 4.00
CA MET A 59 -13.83 3.92 4.46
C MET A 59 -13.47 5.18 3.66
N GLY A 60 -12.64 5.07 2.61
CA GLY A 60 -12.20 6.19 1.79
C GLY A 60 -11.18 7.08 2.50
N LEU A 61 -10.33 6.47 3.32
CA LEU A 61 -9.13 7.14 3.82
C LEU A 61 -8.15 7.38 2.67
N ASP A 62 -7.40 8.48 2.79
CA ASP A 62 -6.37 8.81 1.82
C ASP A 62 -5.11 8.02 2.19
N ILE A 63 -4.63 7.18 1.27
CA ILE A 63 -3.46 6.34 1.48
C ILE A 63 -2.15 7.16 1.45
N HIS A 64 -2.17 8.30 0.76
CA HIS A 64 -1.02 9.20 0.62
C HIS A 64 -0.94 10.25 1.74
N ALA A 65 -1.75 10.10 2.78
CA ALA A 65 -1.74 10.99 3.92
C ALA A 65 -0.33 11.07 4.55
N GLN A 66 0.12 12.30 4.81
CA GLN A 66 1.44 12.61 5.38
C GLN A 66 2.61 11.95 4.61
N GLU A 67 2.58 11.97 3.27
CA GLU A 67 3.67 11.42 2.44
C GLU A 67 3.86 9.91 2.66
N ASP A 68 2.76 9.16 2.62
CA ASP A 68 2.73 7.70 2.77
C ASP A 68 3.33 7.24 4.12
N GLU A 69 3.16 8.02 5.18
CA GLU A 69 3.76 7.72 6.50
C GLU A 69 3.31 6.36 7.04
N ALA A 70 2.07 5.94 6.74
CA ALA A 70 1.58 4.61 7.09
C ALA A 70 2.46 3.49 6.50
N LEU A 71 2.92 3.66 5.26
CA LEU A 71 3.83 2.72 4.59
C LEU A 71 5.20 2.70 5.28
N LYS A 72 5.74 3.88 5.64
CA LYS A 72 7.01 3.97 6.39
C LYS A 72 6.91 3.31 7.75
N CYS A 73 5.79 3.47 8.47
CA CYS A 73 5.55 2.82 9.76
C CYS A 73 5.47 1.30 9.64
N ALA A 74 4.76 0.77 8.65
CA ALA A 74 4.69 -0.67 8.41
C ALA A 74 6.07 -1.25 8.05
N ALA A 75 6.81 -0.59 7.15
CA ALA A 75 8.14 -0.99 6.72
C ALA A 75 9.15 -0.96 7.88
N LYS A 76 9.12 0.08 8.72
CA LYS A 76 10.00 0.23 9.89
C LYS A 76 9.82 -0.87 10.93
N ASN A 77 8.61 -1.42 11.03
CA ASN A 77 8.28 -2.51 11.95
C ASN A 77 8.30 -3.88 11.26
N ASP A 78 8.82 -3.97 10.03
CA ASP A 78 8.94 -5.21 9.25
C ASP A 78 7.63 -5.96 9.01
N HIS A 79 6.52 -5.21 8.91
CA HIS A 79 5.21 -5.78 8.62
C HIS A 79 5.00 -5.94 7.11
N GLU A 80 5.63 -6.95 6.52
CA GLU A 80 5.63 -7.20 5.08
C GLU A 80 4.21 -7.28 4.48
N GLU A 81 3.27 -7.92 5.17
CA GLU A 81 1.89 -8.11 4.69
C GLU A 81 1.12 -6.78 4.61
N THR A 82 1.27 -5.89 5.60
CA THR A 82 0.67 -4.53 5.54
C THR A 82 1.36 -3.67 4.49
N VAL A 83 2.69 -3.76 4.33
CA VAL A 83 3.42 -3.06 3.27
C VAL A 83 2.89 -3.47 1.90
N GLY A 84 2.71 -4.77 1.67
CA GLY A 84 2.16 -5.30 0.42
C GLY A 84 0.75 -4.78 0.14
N VAL A 85 -0.13 -4.78 1.15
CA VAL A 85 -1.48 -4.24 1.01
C VAL A 85 -1.46 -2.73 0.70
N LEU A 86 -0.65 -1.94 1.41
CA LEU A 86 -0.55 -0.50 1.15
C LEU A 86 -0.07 -0.22 -0.27
N ILE A 87 0.98 -0.90 -0.74
CA ILE A 87 1.48 -0.77 -2.12
C ILE A 87 0.42 -1.19 -3.14
N LEU A 88 -0.30 -2.30 -2.88
CA LEU A 88 -1.36 -2.78 -3.76
C LEU A 88 -2.52 -1.79 -3.88
N HIS A 89 -2.84 -1.07 -2.79
CA HIS A 89 -3.83 -0.02 -2.76
C HIS A 89 -3.34 1.33 -3.30
N GLY A 90 -2.10 1.39 -3.79
CA GLY A 90 -1.54 2.54 -4.49
C GLY A 90 -0.59 3.41 -3.67
N ALA A 91 -0.20 3.00 -2.46
CA ALA A 91 0.81 3.73 -1.68
C ALA A 91 2.12 3.89 -2.47
N ASN A 92 2.77 5.04 -2.30
CA ASN A 92 3.99 5.33 -3.03
C ASN A 92 5.17 4.53 -2.46
N PHE A 93 5.49 3.42 -3.11
CA PHE A 93 6.66 2.60 -2.77
C PHE A 93 7.98 3.40 -2.76
N ALA A 94 8.12 4.41 -3.64
CA ALA A 94 9.32 5.24 -3.70
C ALA A 94 9.46 6.21 -2.50
N ALA A 95 8.43 6.35 -1.66
CA ALA A 95 8.50 7.11 -0.41
C ALA A 95 9.28 6.37 0.70
N LEU A 96 9.54 5.07 0.54
CA LEU A 96 10.36 4.30 1.46
C LEU A 96 11.85 4.64 1.27
N PRO A 97 12.68 4.55 2.33
CA PRO A 97 14.12 4.67 2.19
C PRO A 97 14.69 3.54 1.31
N GLU A 98 15.80 3.82 0.62
CA GLU A 98 16.43 2.94 -0.36
C GLU A 98 16.71 1.53 0.20
N ASP A 99 17.13 1.43 1.47
CA ASP A 99 17.35 0.17 2.19
C ASP A 99 16.08 -0.71 2.27
N GLN A 100 14.91 -0.09 2.46
CA GLN A 100 13.64 -0.80 2.55
C GLN A 100 13.05 -1.08 1.16
N GLN A 101 13.35 -0.22 0.17
CA GLN A 101 12.92 -0.46 -1.21
C GLN A 101 13.51 -1.76 -1.76
N GLU A 102 14.81 -2.01 -1.57
CA GLU A 102 15.41 -3.26 -2.04
C GLU A 102 14.76 -4.48 -1.39
N LYS A 103 14.46 -4.38 -0.09
CA LYS A 103 13.78 -5.44 0.69
C LYS A 103 12.37 -5.74 0.19
N TYR A 104 11.57 -4.72 -0.12
CA TYR A 104 10.16 -4.89 -0.52
C TYR A 104 9.94 -4.83 -2.04
N ARG A 105 11.02 -4.84 -2.84
CA ARG A 105 10.96 -4.75 -4.31
C ARG A 105 10.10 -5.86 -4.92
N HIS A 106 10.03 -7.03 -4.29
CA HIS A 106 9.20 -8.16 -4.75
C HIS A 106 7.70 -7.96 -4.51
N LEU A 107 7.31 -7.09 -3.58
CA LEU A 107 5.91 -6.76 -3.28
C LEU A 107 5.32 -5.75 -4.26
N VAL A 108 6.17 -4.97 -4.93
CA VAL A 108 5.73 -4.04 -5.96
C VAL A 108 5.15 -4.85 -7.13
N PRO A 109 3.84 -4.73 -7.43
CA PRO A 109 3.28 -5.45 -8.55
C PRO A 109 3.99 -4.98 -9.82
N LYS A 110 4.74 -5.90 -10.46
CA LYS A 110 5.37 -5.64 -11.77
C LYS A 110 4.30 -5.08 -12.69
N THR A 111 4.46 -3.81 -13.06
CA THR A 111 3.42 -3.16 -13.87
C THR A 111 3.34 -3.88 -15.22
N ARG A 112 2.14 -3.90 -15.80
CA ARG A 112 1.87 -4.53 -17.11
C ARG A 112 2.83 -4.05 -18.20
N GLU A 113 3.43 -2.87 -18.03
CA GLU A 113 4.45 -2.29 -18.91
C GLU A 113 5.81 -2.97 -18.79
N GLU A 114 6.25 -3.35 -17.58
CA GLU A 114 7.50 -4.09 -17.36
C GLU A 114 7.41 -5.52 -17.90
N LEU A 115 6.28 -6.20 -17.68
CA LEU A 115 5.97 -7.51 -18.29
C LEU A 115 5.96 -7.45 -19.82
N ARG A 116 5.47 -6.35 -20.41
CA ARG A 116 5.48 -6.12 -21.86
C ARG A 116 6.88 -5.78 -22.38
N ALA A 117 7.70 -5.06 -21.60
CA ALA A 117 9.08 -4.72 -21.96
C ALA A 117 9.97 -5.97 -22.04
N GLU A 118 9.80 -6.92 -21.11
CA GLU A 118 10.46 -8.24 -21.13
C GLU A 118 10.04 -9.09 -22.35
N GLN A 119 8.76 -9.05 -22.74
CA GLN A 119 8.29 -9.75 -23.93
C GLN A 119 8.79 -9.10 -25.23
N ASN A 120 8.90 -7.77 -25.28
CA ASN A 120 9.37 -7.05 -26.47
C ASN A 120 10.87 -7.21 -26.73
N THR A 121 11.71 -7.31 -25.70
CA THR A 121 13.15 -7.60 -25.88
C THR A 121 13.37 -9.01 -26.45
N ALA A 122 12.64 -10.02 -25.98
CA ALA A 122 12.70 -11.38 -26.51
C ALA A 122 12.27 -11.48 -27.98
N VAL A 123 11.25 -10.73 -28.40
CA VAL A 123 10.80 -10.68 -29.82
C VAL A 123 11.85 -9.97 -30.70
N ARG A 124 12.49 -8.92 -30.20
CA ARG A 124 13.48 -8.13 -30.94
C ARG A 124 14.77 -8.91 -31.21
N VAL A 125 15.22 -9.76 -30.29
CA VAL A 125 16.37 -10.66 -30.52
C VAL A 125 16.09 -11.66 -31.64
N ARG A 126 14.87 -12.24 -31.69
CA ARG A 126 14.47 -13.17 -32.76
C ARG A 126 14.40 -12.51 -34.14
N GLN A 127 13.88 -11.29 -34.23
CA GLN A 127 13.81 -10.56 -35.50
C GLN A 127 15.18 -10.09 -36.00
N THR A 128 16.12 -9.79 -35.10
CA THR A 128 17.48 -9.35 -35.47
C THR A 128 18.32 -10.50 -36.02
N SER A 129 18.19 -11.71 -35.44
CA SER A 129 18.81 -12.93 -35.98
C SER A 129 18.27 -13.30 -37.36
N LEU A 130 16.96 -13.19 -37.61
CA LEU A 130 16.37 -13.41 -38.94
C LEU A 130 16.81 -12.35 -39.96
N ARG A 131 16.89 -11.07 -39.56
CA ARG A 131 17.36 -9.98 -40.43
C ARG A 131 18.83 -10.15 -40.83
N ASN A 132 19.69 -10.60 -39.90
CA ASN A 132 21.09 -10.90 -40.19
C ASN A 132 21.24 -12.16 -41.04
N PHE A 133 20.39 -13.18 -40.84
CA PHE A 133 20.41 -14.42 -41.64
C PHE A 133 20.02 -14.20 -43.10
N ILE A 134 19.08 -13.29 -43.38
CA ILE A 134 18.69 -12.93 -44.76
C ILE A 134 19.79 -12.10 -45.45
N ARG A 135 20.54 -11.28 -44.69
CA ARG A 135 21.62 -10.43 -45.24
C ARG A 135 22.89 -11.17 -45.66
N HIS A 136 23.14 -12.38 -45.15
CA HIS A 136 24.35 -13.17 -45.46
C HIS A 136 24.13 -14.24 -46.55
N ARG A 137 22.95 -14.30 -47.19
CA ARG A 137 22.69 -15.15 -48.38
C ARG A 137 22.65 -14.33 -49.68
N ARG A 138 23.73 -13.60 -49.98
CA ARG A 138 23.91 -12.99 -51.31
C ARG A 138 25.35 -13.17 -51.78
#